data_AF-A0A7Y4H5P2-F1
#
_entry.id   AF-A0A7Y4H5P2-F1
#
_cell.length_a   1.000
_cell.length_b   1.000
_cell.length_c   1.000
_cell.angle_alpha   90.00
_cell.angle_beta   90.00
_cell.angle_gamma   90.00
#
_symmetry.space_group_name_H-M   'P 1'
#
loop_
_entity.id
_entity.type
_entity.pdbx_description
1 polymer ?
#
loop_
_entity_poly.entity_id
_entity_poly.type
_entity_poly.pdbx_seq_one_letter_code
_entity_poly.pdbx_strand_id
1 'polypeptide(L)' 'MLAMQLLLRRLAEIVTRWQALFDLARNPYRPELHYMRGPGPKWHAKHQEHSA' A
#
# COMPACT_ATOMS: atom_id res chain seq x y z
N MET A 1 19.18 6.79 -35.71
CA MET A 1 19.41 6.18 -34.38
C MET A 1 18.97 7.06 -33.22
N LEU A 2 19.34 8.35 -33.16
CA LEU A 2 18.99 9.28 -32.07
C LEU A 2 17.47 9.54 -31.91
N ALA A 3 16.73 9.75 -33.00
CA ALA A 3 15.28 9.96 -32.95
C ALA A 3 14.52 8.75 -32.36
N MET A 4 14.98 7.53 -32.70
CA MET A 4 14.44 6.28 -32.14
C MET A 4 14.75 6.18 -30.64
N GLN A 5 15.95 6.55 -30.21
CA GLN A 5 16.31 6.57 -28.79
C GLN A 5 15.48 7.58 -27.99
N LEU A 6 15.19 8.75 -28.57
CA LEU A 6 14.34 9.76 -27.93
C LEU A 6 12.90 9.26 -27.78
N LEU A 7 12.38 8.58 -28.80
CA LEU A 7 11.07 7.94 -28.77
C LEU A 7 11.01 6.86 -27.68
N LEU A 8 12.00 5.96 -27.62
CA LEU A 8 12.06 4.92 -26.60
C LEU A 8 12.15 5.50 -25.18
N ARG A 9 12.90 6.58 -24.98
CA ARG A 9 12.95 7.31 -23.69
C ARG A 9 11.58 7.88 -23.31
N ARG A 10 10.86 8.49 -24.25
CA ARG A 10 9.50 9.00 -24.02
C ARG A 10 8.52 7.88 -23.66
N LEU A 11 8.59 6.74 -24.33
CA LEU A 11 7.76 5.59 -24.03
C LEU A 11 8.10 4.98 -22.65
N ALA A 12 9.38 4.91 -22.30
CA ALA A 12 9.82 4.45 -20.98
C ALA A 12 9.29 5.37 -19.87
N GLU A 13 9.37 6.70 -20.05
CA GLU A 13 8.79 7.68 -19.10
C GLU A 13 7.30 7.45 -18.88
N ILE A 14 6.56 7.16 -19.96
CA ILE A 14 5.14 6.85 -19.90
C ILE A 14 4.91 5.56 -19.11
N VAL A 15 5.62 4.47 -19.43
CA VAL A 15 5.50 3.18 -18.74
C VAL A 15 5.81 3.30 -17.25
N THR A 16 6.88 4.02 -16.87
CA THR A 16 7.25 4.23 -15.46
C THR A 16 6.15 4.98 -14.69
N ARG A 17 5.52 5.98 -15.31
CA ARG A 17 4.38 6.69 -14.68
C ARG A 17 3.18 5.76 -14.48
N TRP A 18 2.88 4.93 -15.49
CA TRP A 18 1.80 3.94 -15.37
C TRP A 18 2.08 2.91 -14.28
N GLN A 19 3.31 2.40 -14.17
CA GLN A 19 3.70 1.47 -13.10
C GLN A 19 3.47 2.08 -11.71
N ALA A 20 3.89 3.33 -11.48
CA ALA A 20 3.68 4.00 -10.21
C ALA A 20 2.19 4.16 -9.86
N LEU A 21 1.33 4.43 -10.85
CA LEU A 21 -0.12 4.49 -10.66
C LEU A 21 -0.70 3.12 -10.31
N PHE A 22 -0.24 2.05 -10.97
CA PHE A 22 -0.66 0.69 -10.64
C PHE A 22 -0.23 0.27 -9.24
N ASP A 23 0.99 0.61 -8.82
CA ASP A 23 1.48 0.31 -7.47
C ASP A 23 0.64 1.04 -6.41
N LEU A 24 0.27 2.30 -6.66
CA LEU A 24 -0.62 3.05 -5.78
C LEU A 24 -2.03 2.44 -5.74
N ALA A 25 -2.60 2.10 -6.89
CA ALA A 25 -3.94 1.52 -6.98
C ALA A 25 -4.02 0.11 -6.38
N ARG A 26 -2.94 -0.65 -6.45
CA ARG A 26 -2.83 -1.99 -5.86
C ARG A 26 -2.50 -1.94 -4.38
N ASN A 27 -2.07 -0.80 -3.83
CA ASN A 27 -1.78 -0.68 -2.42
C ASN A 27 -3.09 -0.78 -1.60
N PRO A 28 -3.33 -1.88 -0.88
CA PRO A 28 -4.54 -2.04 -0.11
C PRO A 28 -4.54 -1.03 1.04
N TYR A 29 -5.61 -0.27 1.18
CA TYR A 29 -5.79 0.56 2.38
C TYR A 29 -5.79 -0.34 3.61
N ARG A 30 -4.78 -0.17 4.48
CA ARG A 30 -4.63 -0.91 5.75
C ARG A 30 -5.01 -0.02 6.92
N PRO A 31 -6.30 0.05 7.27
CA PRO A 31 -6.74 0.89 8.39
C PRO A 31 -6.11 0.44 9.72
N GLU A 32 -5.64 -0.81 9.83
CA GLU A 32 -4.99 -1.37 11.03
C GLU A 32 -3.69 -0.63 11.40
N LEU A 33 -3.00 -0.02 10.43
CA LEU A 33 -1.83 0.84 10.69
C LEU A 33 -2.23 2.21 11.25
N HIS A 34 -3.48 2.61 11.05
CA HIS A 34 -4.02 3.91 11.44
C HIS A 34 -4.93 3.82 12.67
N TYR A 35 -5.35 2.61 13.05
CA TYR A 35 -6.03 2.34 14.31
C TYR A 35 -5.02 2.41 15.47
N MET A 36 -4.76 3.63 15.94
CA MET A 36 -4.00 3.90 17.17
C MET A 36 -4.76 3.47 18.44
N ARG A 37 -6.00 2.99 18.31
CA ARG A 37 -6.82 2.52 19.42
C ARG A 37 -6.61 1.01 19.57
N GLY A 38 -5.78 0.64 20.54
CA GLY A 38 -5.61 -0.75 20.97
C GLY A 38 -6.91 -1.40 21.46
N PRO A 39 -6.88 -2.69 21.80
CA PRO A 39 -8.05 -3.43 22.23
C PRO A 39 -8.77 -2.73 23.39
N GLY A 40 -10.08 -2.50 23.22
CA GLY A 40 -10.89 -1.86 24.25
C GLY A 40 -11.14 -2.77 25.47
N PRO A 41 -11.71 -2.24 26.56
CA PRO A 41 -11.99 -3.00 27.77
C PRO A 41 -12.83 -4.27 27.54
N LYS A 42 -13.78 -4.22 26.59
CA LYS A 42 -14.60 -5.37 26.18
C LYS A 42 -13.80 -6.49 25.50
N TRP A 43 -12.69 -6.17 24.86
CA TRP A 43 -11.78 -7.15 24.27
C TRP A 43 -10.98 -7.84 25.38
N HIS A 44 -10.42 -7.08 26.32
CA HIS A 44 -9.69 -7.65 27.45
C HIS A 44 -10.57 -8.58 28.30
N ALA A 45 -11.80 -8.18 28.61
CA ALA A 45 -12.74 -9.01 29.38
C ALA A 45 -13.04 -10.38 28.73
N LYS A 46 -12.95 -10.51 27.40
CA LYS A 46 -13.17 -11.80 26.70
C LYS A 46 -11.93 -12.67 26.61
N HIS A 47 -10.74 -12.09 26.70
CA HIS A 47 -9.47 -12.77 26.42
C HIS A 47 -8.59 -12.97 27.66
N GLN A 48 -8.79 -12.21 28.73
CA GLN A 48 -8.10 -12.39 30.02
C GLN A 48 -8.59 -13.63 30.79
N GLU A 49 -9.77 -14.18 30.46
CA GLU A 49 -10.29 -15.41 31.07
C GLU A 49 -9.48 -16.66 30.69
N HIS A 50 -8.57 -16.57 29.71
CA HIS A 50 -7.74 -17.69 29.24
C HIS A 50 -6.32 -17.67 29.84
N SER A 51 -6.05 -16.80 30.81
CA SER A 51 -4.76 -16.67 31.48
C SER A 51 -4.93 -16.77 33.00
N ALA A 52 -5.47 -17.91 33.45
CA ALA A 52 -5.43 -18.35 34.84
C ALA A 52 -5.43 -19.89 34.86
#